data_AF-A0A2T0UFP2-F1
#
_entry.id   AF-A0A2T0UFP2-F1
#
_cell.length_a   1.000
_cell.length_b   1.000
_cell.length_c   1.000
_cell.angle_alpha   90.00
_cell.angle_beta   90.00
_cell.angle_gamma   90.00
#
_symmetry.space_group_name_H-M   'P 1'
#
loop_
_entity.id
_entity.type
_entity.pdbx_description
1 polymer ?
#
loop_
_entity_poly.entity_id
_entity_poly.type
_entity_poly.pdbx_seq_one_letter_code
_entity_poly.pdbx_strand_id
1 'polypeptide(L)'
;MRELREQSGIVVGHLVDTSFFTVIVYSRETKRFATTPVPYRRPAAGEEVGEVRCGTCGAELLLRVRSVAETKRIRKRHLTVALAGLALSAAAAVFGSLVYLPLAEPLGKIVLLAFLAGLPVVGIAGWLWWKEDGVRLHSAGVSTDRTHWRLDGALPYRAAP
;
A
#
# COMPACT_ATOMS: atom_id res chain seq x y z
N MET A 1 7.13 -7.29 -7.92
CA MET A 1 6.01 -7.86 -7.14
C MET A 1 6.58 -8.84 -6.12
N ARG A 2 6.15 -8.76 -4.85
CA ARG A 2 6.64 -9.69 -3.80
C ARG A 2 5.98 -11.06 -3.95
N GLU A 3 6.79 -12.10 -3.87
CA GLU A 3 6.34 -13.50 -3.84
C GLU A 3 5.46 -13.75 -2.60
N LEU A 4 4.33 -14.42 -2.78
CA LEU A 4 3.42 -14.78 -1.70
C LEU A 4 3.82 -16.14 -1.16
N ARG A 5 4.38 -16.16 0.06
CA ARG A 5 4.77 -17.38 0.76
C ARG A 5 3.73 -17.75 1.82
N GLU A 6 3.56 -19.04 2.05
CA GLU A 6 2.66 -19.56 3.08
C GLU A 6 3.13 -19.23 4.50
N GLN A 7 4.45 -19.25 4.71
CA GLN A 7 5.08 -18.81 5.94
C GLN A 7 5.98 -17.61 5.66
N SER A 8 5.84 -16.58 6.48
CA SER A 8 6.66 -15.37 6.38
C SER A 8 6.75 -14.67 7.73
N GLY A 9 7.47 -13.56 7.76
CA GLY A 9 7.54 -12.68 8.91
C GLY A 9 7.24 -11.25 8.50
N ILE A 10 6.61 -10.52 9.41
CA ILE A 10 6.59 -9.06 9.41
C ILE A 10 7.45 -8.54 10.54
N VAL A 11 7.84 -7.28 10.47
CA VAL A 11 8.40 -6.56 11.62
C VAL A 11 7.36 -5.53 12.04
N VAL A 12 6.93 -5.61 13.29
CA VAL A 12 6.10 -4.58 13.91
C VAL A 12 7.04 -3.57 14.54
N GLY A 13 6.88 -2.30 14.18
CA GLY A 13 7.64 -1.20 14.76
C GLY A 13 6.78 -0.38 15.70
N HIS A 14 7.32 -0.03 16.86
CA HIS A 14 6.75 0.91 17.83
C HIS A 14 7.58 2.20 17.83
N LEU A 15 6.94 3.34 17.63
CA LEU A 15 7.58 4.66 17.66
C LEU A 15 8.01 4.99 19.10
N VAL A 16 9.31 4.98 19.35
CA VAL A 16 9.90 5.27 20.66
C VAL A 16 10.14 6.77 20.81
N ASP A 17 10.66 7.40 19.76
CA ASP A 17 11.07 8.80 19.80
C ASP A 17 10.94 9.46 18.43
N THR A 18 10.63 10.76 18.44
CA THR A 18 10.59 11.61 17.26
C THR A 18 11.35 12.89 17.56
N SER A 19 12.45 13.10 16.85
CA SER A 19 13.27 14.31 16.95
C SER A 19 13.17 15.13 15.66
N PHE A 20 13.06 16.45 15.82
CA PHE A 20 13.06 17.40 14.72
C PHE A 20 14.37 18.18 14.74
N PHE A 21 15.03 18.23 13.59
CA PHE A 21 16.15 19.13 13.37
C PHE A 21 15.73 20.15 12.31
N THR A 22 15.49 21.39 12.74
CA THR A 22 15.05 22.48 11.86
C THR A 22 16.11 23.57 11.80
N VAL A 23 16.53 23.93 10.59
CA VAL A 23 17.45 25.02 10.28
C VAL A 23 16.84 25.85 9.17
N ILE A 24 16.30 27.03 9.48
CA ILE A 24 15.76 28.10 8.59
C ILE A 24 14.96 27.62 7.35
N VAL A 25 15.60 26.99 6.37
CA VAL A 25 15.03 26.48 5.11
C VAL A 25 14.91 24.94 5.04
N TYR A 26 15.33 24.22 6.07
CA TYR A 26 15.39 22.76 6.12
C TYR A 26 14.80 22.24 7.42
N SER A 27 13.90 21.27 7.34
CA SER A 27 13.39 20.53 8.50
C SER A 27 13.53 19.04 8.25
N ARG A 28 14.18 18.34 9.17
CA ARG A 28 14.33 16.89 9.14
C ARG A 28 13.68 16.28 10.37
N GLU A 29 12.69 15.44 10.13
CA GLU A 29 12.12 14.56 11.14
C GLU A 29 12.91 13.25 11.19
N THR A 30 13.38 12.86 12.37
CA THR A 30 14.05 11.58 12.63
C THR A 30 13.20 10.78 13.61
N LYS A 31 12.75 9.61 13.18
CA LYS A 31 11.95 8.69 14.01
C LYS A 31 12.79 7.49 14.44
N ARG A 32 12.72 7.14 15.72
CA ARG A 32 13.32 5.93 16.28
C ARG A 32 12.22 4.92 16.59
N PHE A 33 12.46 3.68 16.19
CA PHE A 33 11.49 2.61 16.34
C PHE A 33 12.12 1.43 17.08
N ALA A 34 11.43 0.95 18.11
CA ALA A 34 11.65 -0.40 18.63
C ALA A 34 10.95 -1.39 17.70
N THR A 35 11.58 -2.51 17.41
CA THR A 35 11.07 -3.45 16.40
C THR A 35 10.92 -4.84 16.99
N THR A 36 9.86 -5.54 16.57
CA THR A 36 9.56 -6.89 17.01
C THR A 36 9.24 -7.74 15.78
N PRO A 37 10.02 -8.80 15.50
CA PRO A 37 9.71 -9.72 14.42
C PRO A 37 8.50 -10.57 14.83
N VAL A 38 7.53 -10.69 13.91
CA VAL A 38 6.31 -11.46 14.13
C VAL A 38 6.17 -12.47 12.99
N PRO A 39 6.45 -13.75 13.24
CA PRO A 39 6.20 -14.79 12.25
C PRO A 39 4.69 -14.99 12.10
N TYR A 40 4.25 -15.29 10.88
CA TYR A 40 2.87 -15.64 10.60
C TYR A 40 2.77 -16.73 9.54
N ARG A 41 1.67 -17.48 9.60
CA ARG A 41 1.26 -18.43 8.56
C ARG A 41 0.02 -17.89 7.87
N ARG A 42 -0.03 -18.00 6.54
CA ARG A 42 -1.24 -17.68 5.78
C ARG A 42 -2.26 -18.80 5.93
N PRO A 43 -3.55 -18.47 6.11
CA PRO A 43 -4.59 -19.48 6.11
C PRO A 43 -4.72 -20.11 4.72
N ALA A 44 -5.18 -21.36 4.67
CA ALA A 44 -5.38 -22.08 3.42
C ALA A 44 -6.43 -21.39 2.52
N ALA A 45 -7.47 -20.81 3.12
CA ALA A 45 -8.55 -20.10 2.44
C ALA A 45 -9.03 -18.90 3.28
N GLY A 46 -9.62 -17.91 2.62
CA GLY A 46 -10.22 -16.75 3.29
C GLY A 46 -9.19 -15.83 3.96
N GLU A 47 -9.53 -15.37 5.17
CA GLU A 47 -8.70 -14.51 6.00
C GLU A 47 -8.74 -14.96 7.46
N GLU A 48 -7.65 -14.72 8.18
CA GLU A 48 -7.48 -15.04 9.60
C GLU A 48 -7.01 -13.78 10.32
N VAL A 49 -7.48 -13.57 11.55
CA VAL A 49 -7.05 -12.47 12.42
C VAL A 49 -6.36 -13.07 13.63
N GLY A 50 -5.08 -12.79 13.79
CA GLY A 50 -4.29 -13.19 14.94
C GLY A 50 -3.97 -12.01 15.84
N GLU A 51 -3.91 -12.25 17.14
CA GLU A 51 -3.47 -11.27 18.13
C GLU A 51 -1.94 -11.22 18.20
N VAL A 52 -1.40 -10.01 18.26
CA VAL A 52 0.03 -9.73 18.35
C VAL A 52 0.24 -8.68 19.43
N ARG A 53 1.16 -8.93 20.36
CA ARG A 53 1.49 -7.94 21.40
C ARG A 53 2.71 -7.14 21.01
N CYS A 54 2.65 -5.83 21.20
CA CYS A 54 3.82 -4.97 21.06
C CYS A 54 4.82 -5.29 22.18
N GLY A 55 6.06 -5.63 21.83
CA GLY A 55 7.11 -5.91 22.82
C GLY A 55 7.57 -4.69 23.62
N THR A 56 7.20 -3.47 23.21
CA THR A 56 7.63 -2.23 23.86
C THR A 56 6.59 -1.67 24.82
N CYS A 57 5.34 -1.52 24.39
CA CYS A 57 4.26 -0.92 25.19
C CYS A 57 3.22 -1.92 25.69
N GLY A 58 3.32 -3.21 25.30
CA GLY A 58 2.36 -4.25 25.68
C GLY A 58 1.00 -4.16 24.98
N ALA A 59 0.78 -3.18 24.09
CA ALA A 59 -0.49 -3.01 23.40
C ALA A 59 -0.85 -4.23 22.55
N GLU A 60 -2.14 -4.57 22.54
CA GLU A 60 -2.71 -5.64 21.72
C GLU A 60 -3.04 -5.12 20.31
N LEU A 61 -2.41 -5.74 19.33
CA LEU A 61 -2.54 -5.46 17.92
C LEU A 61 -3.20 -6.66 17.24
N LEU A 62 -3.99 -6.40 16.21
CA LEU A 62 -4.65 -7.40 15.39
C LEU A 62 -3.94 -7.49 14.04
N LEU A 63 -3.37 -8.65 13.76
CA LEU A 63 -2.76 -8.99 12.49
C LEU A 63 -3.75 -9.76 11.63
N ARG A 64 -4.33 -9.10 10.63
CA ARG A 64 -5.16 -9.76 9.63
C ARG A 64 -4.29 -10.29 8.50
N VAL A 65 -4.40 -11.58 8.22
CA VAL A 65 -3.67 -12.30 7.18
C VAL A 65 -4.64 -12.96 6.22
N ARG A 66 -4.56 -12.58 4.94
CA ARG A 66 -5.32 -13.22 3.86
C ARG A 66 -4.56 -14.40 3.27
N SER A 67 -5.33 -15.41 2.88
CA SER A 67 -4.84 -16.53 2.08
C SER A 67 -4.17 -16.05 0.79
N VAL A 68 -3.31 -16.91 0.23
CA VAL A 68 -2.62 -16.63 -1.04
C VAL A 68 -3.64 -16.44 -2.18
N ALA A 69 -4.69 -17.27 -2.20
CA ALA A 69 -5.73 -17.21 -3.22
C ALA A 69 -6.47 -15.86 -3.21
N GLU A 70 -6.91 -15.41 -2.03
CA GLU A 70 -7.62 -14.13 -1.90
C GLU A 70 -6.72 -12.95 -2.25
N THR A 71 -5.45 -12.98 -1.80
CA THR A 71 -4.48 -11.93 -2.12
C THR A 71 -4.23 -11.85 -3.64
N LYS A 72 -4.12 -13.00 -4.33
CA LYS A 72 -4.01 -13.05 -5.80
C LYS A 72 -5.26 -12.49 -6.49
N ARG A 73 -6.46 -12.77 -5.98
CA ARG A 73 -7.71 -12.24 -6.51
C ARG A 73 -7.76 -10.72 -6.43
N ILE A 74 -7.36 -10.15 -5.29
CA ILE A 74 -7.32 -8.70 -5.09
C ILE A 74 -6.25 -8.05 -5.98
N ARG A 75 -5.05 -8.63 -6.06
CA ARG A 75 -4.02 -8.21 -7.02
C ARG A 75 -4.58 -8.22 -8.45
N LYS A 76 -5.23 -9.30 -8.87
CA LYS A 76 -5.83 -9.40 -10.22
C LYS A 76 -6.84 -8.28 -10.44
N ARG A 77 -7.69 -7.95 -9.46
CA ARG A 77 -8.64 -6.84 -9.55
C ARG A 77 -7.94 -5.50 -9.75
N HIS A 78 -6.92 -5.18 -8.96
CA HIS A 78 -6.16 -3.94 -9.14
C HIS A 78 -5.46 -3.88 -10.50
N LEU A 79 -4.87 -4.98 -10.94
CA LEU A 79 -4.27 -5.07 -12.27
C LEU A 79 -5.30 -4.85 -13.37
N THR A 80 -6.49 -5.45 -13.28
CA THR A 80 -7.55 -5.24 -14.29
C THR A 80 -8.01 -3.79 -14.34
N VAL A 81 -8.13 -3.12 -13.19
CA VAL A 81 -8.47 -1.69 -13.13
C VAL A 81 -7.36 -0.83 -13.74
N ALA A 82 -6.09 -1.14 -13.44
CA ALA A 82 -4.95 -0.45 -14.04
C ALA A 82 -4.92 -0.61 -15.56
N LEU A 83 -5.13 -1.83 -16.07
CA LEU A 83 -5.19 -2.10 -17.51
C LEU A 83 -6.36 -1.40 -18.20
N ALA A 84 -7.54 -1.39 -17.57
CA ALA A 84 -8.71 -0.68 -18.09
C ALA A 84 -8.48 0.84 -18.17
N GLY A 85 -7.90 1.44 -17.11
CA GLY A 85 -7.52 2.85 -17.12
C GLY A 85 -6.48 3.18 -18.19
N LEU A 86 -5.52 2.27 -18.42
CA LEU A 86 -4.48 2.44 -19.43
C LEU A 86 -5.08 2.39 -20.84
N ALA A 87 -5.96 1.40 -21.09
CA ALA A 87 -6.66 1.27 -22.35
C ALA A 87 -7.52 2.49 -22.66
N LEU A 88 -8.25 3.02 -21.66
CA LEU A 88 -9.05 4.22 -21.81
C LEU A 88 -8.19 5.45 -22.14
N SER A 89 -7.08 5.64 -21.42
CA SER A 89 -6.15 6.75 -21.65
C SER A 89 -5.53 6.67 -23.04
N ALA A 90 -5.10 5.48 -23.45
CA ALA A 90 -4.51 5.25 -24.77
C ALA A 90 -5.54 5.49 -25.89
N ALA A 91 -6.76 4.98 -25.74
CA ALA A 91 -7.84 5.20 -26.70
C ALA A 91 -8.18 6.69 -26.84
N ALA A 92 -8.28 7.42 -25.72
CA ALA A 92 -8.53 8.86 -25.73
C ALA A 92 -7.40 9.65 -26.42
N ALA A 93 -6.14 9.28 -26.16
CA ALA A 93 -4.98 9.91 -26.80
C ALA A 93 -4.94 9.64 -28.32
N VAL A 94 -5.15 8.39 -28.73
CA VAL A 94 -5.19 8.01 -30.15
C VAL A 94 -6.35 8.73 -30.85
N PHE A 95 -7.55 8.69 -30.29
CA PHE A 95 -8.72 9.38 -30.86
C PHE A 95 -8.49 10.90 -30.96
N GLY A 96 -7.93 11.51 -29.93
CA GLY A 96 -7.55 12.94 -29.92
C GLY A 96 -6.48 13.31 -30.94
N SER A 97 -5.63 12.36 -31.33
CA SER A 97 -4.58 12.59 -32.34
C SER A 97 -5.09 12.43 -33.78
N LEU A 98 -6.10 11.59 -33.99
CA LEU A 98 -6.66 11.29 -35.31
C LEU A 98 -7.79 12.23 -35.71
N VAL A 99 -8.49 12.81 -34.74
CA VAL A 99 -9.64 13.69 -34.97
C VAL A 99 -9.32 15.05 -34.35
N TYR A 100 -9.43 16.11 -35.15
CA TYR A 100 -9.36 17.47 -34.61
C TYR A 100 -10.58 17.71 -33.71
N LEU A 101 -10.35 17.73 -32.40
CA LEU A 101 -11.37 17.92 -31.38
C LEU A 101 -11.13 19.25 -30.68
N PRO A 102 -11.82 20.34 -31.08
CA PRO A 102 -11.69 21.60 -30.39
C PRO A 102 -12.14 21.43 -28.93
N LEU A 103 -11.30 21.84 -27.97
CA LEU A 103 -11.60 21.73 -26.54
C LEU A 103 -12.85 22.55 -26.12
N ALA A 104 -13.30 23.48 -26.97
CA ALA A 104 -14.55 24.20 -26.76
C ALA A 104 -15.77 23.28 -26.85
N GLU A 105 -15.72 22.24 -27.68
CA GLU A 105 -16.82 21.31 -27.90
C GLU A 105 -16.96 20.28 -26.76
N PRO A 106 -18.19 19.82 -26.47
CA PRO A 106 -18.44 18.86 -25.40
C PRO A 106 -17.67 17.55 -25.61
N LEU A 107 -17.52 17.09 -26.87
CA LEU A 107 -16.78 15.87 -27.18
C LEU A 107 -15.28 16.00 -26.86
N GLY A 108 -14.66 17.13 -27.21
CA GLY A 108 -13.26 17.40 -26.87
C GLY A 108 -13.02 17.43 -25.36
N LYS A 109 -13.96 18.00 -24.58
CA LYS A 109 -13.90 17.99 -23.10
C LYS A 109 -14.01 16.58 -22.53
N ILE A 110 -14.91 15.74 -23.06
CA ILE A 110 -15.08 14.35 -22.60
C ILE A 110 -13.79 13.55 -22.87
N VAL A 111 -13.19 13.68 -24.05
CA VAL A 111 -11.95 12.99 -24.41
C VAL A 111 -10.80 13.42 -23.50
N LEU A 112 -10.67 14.73 -23.24
CA LEU A 112 -9.68 15.26 -22.30
C LEU A 112 -9.90 14.73 -20.88
N LEU A 113 -11.14 14.73 -20.39
CA LEU A 113 -11.48 14.20 -19.06
C LEU A 113 -11.20 12.70 -18.96
N ALA A 114 -11.51 11.91 -19.99
CA ALA A 114 -11.22 10.48 -20.02
C ALA A 114 -9.70 10.22 -19.95
N PHE A 115 -8.91 10.99 -20.69
CA PHE A 115 -7.44 10.93 -20.64
C PHE A 115 -6.90 11.32 -19.25
N LEU A 116 -7.33 12.45 -18.72
CA LEU A 116 -6.88 12.95 -17.42
C LEU A 116 -7.32 12.09 -16.25
N ALA A 117 -8.51 11.47 -16.32
CA ALA A 117 -8.99 10.56 -15.29
C ALA A 117 -8.33 9.18 -15.37
N GLY A 118 -8.01 8.70 -16.58
CA GLY A 118 -7.39 7.40 -16.77
C GLY A 118 -5.99 7.29 -16.17
N LEU A 119 -5.15 8.32 -16.30
CA LEU A 119 -3.76 8.30 -15.81
C LEU A 119 -3.64 8.11 -14.28
N PRO A 120 -4.34 8.87 -13.42
CA PRO A 120 -4.35 8.64 -11.98
C PRO A 120 -4.87 7.25 -11.60
N VAL A 121 -5.90 6.77 -12.31
CA VAL A 121 -6.46 5.43 -12.07
C VAL A 121 -5.41 4.35 -12.33
N VAL A 122 -4.66 4.45 -13.44
CA VAL A 122 -3.53 3.55 -13.74
C VAL A 122 -2.48 3.60 -12.64
N GLY A 123 -2.06 4.82 -12.25
CA GLY A 123 -1.02 5.00 -11.23
C GLY A 123 -1.42 4.42 -9.87
N ILE A 124 -2.61 4.76 -9.38
CA ILE A 124 -3.13 4.31 -8.09
C ILE A 124 -3.36 2.80 -8.11
N ALA A 125 -4.06 2.27 -9.12
CA ALA A 125 -4.35 0.85 -9.20
C ALA A 125 -3.09 0.00 -9.40
N GLY A 126 -2.12 0.49 -10.20
CA GLY A 126 -0.82 -0.14 -10.37
C GLY A 126 0.01 -0.14 -9.08
N TRP A 127 -0.01 0.97 -8.34
CA TRP A 127 0.64 1.05 -7.03
C TRP A 127 0.00 0.11 -6.01
N LEU A 128 -1.33 0.06 -5.93
CA LEU A 128 -2.07 -0.87 -5.07
C LEU A 128 -1.79 -2.33 -5.47
N TRP A 129 -1.78 -2.65 -6.76
CA TRP A 129 -1.41 -3.99 -7.25
C TRP A 129 0.00 -4.41 -6.79
N TRP A 130 0.95 -3.48 -6.83
CA TRP A 130 2.32 -3.74 -6.41
C TRP A 130 2.48 -3.90 -4.90
N LYS A 131 1.75 -3.06 -4.12
CA LYS A 131 1.81 -3.02 -2.65
C LYS A 131 0.96 -4.09 -1.98
N GLU A 132 -0.08 -4.61 -2.63
CA GLU A 132 -1.00 -5.57 -2.03
C GLU A 132 -0.27 -6.87 -1.66
N ASP A 133 -0.23 -7.16 -0.37
CA ASP A 133 0.42 -8.34 0.22
C ASP A 133 -0.55 -9.17 1.07
N GLY A 134 -1.81 -8.71 1.21
CA GLY A 134 -2.86 -9.40 1.95
C GLY A 134 -2.66 -9.45 3.46
N VAL A 135 -1.73 -8.68 4.02
CA VAL A 135 -1.50 -8.63 5.46
C VAL A 135 -1.74 -7.21 5.97
N ARG A 136 -2.45 -7.06 7.09
CA ARG A 136 -2.83 -5.75 7.66
C ARG A 136 -2.67 -5.77 9.17
N LEU A 137 -2.12 -4.69 9.70
CA LEU A 137 -1.99 -4.46 11.14
C LEU A 137 -3.07 -3.46 11.55
N HIS A 138 -3.82 -3.79 12.59
CA HIS A 138 -4.83 -2.96 13.21
C HIS A 138 -4.54 -2.88 14.71
N SER A 139 -4.96 -1.81 15.38
CA SER A 139 -4.98 -1.81 16.85
C SER A 139 -6.35 -2.33 17.33
N ALA A 140 -6.37 -3.09 18.42
CA ALA A 140 -7.61 -3.69 18.92
C ALA A 140 -8.62 -2.66 19.46
N GLY A 141 -8.17 -1.46 19.84
CA GLY A 141 -9.01 -0.47 20.53
C GLY A 141 -8.95 0.98 20.02
N VAL A 142 -8.11 1.31 19.02
CA VAL A 142 -7.94 2.70 18.54
C VAL A 142 -8.06 2.78 17.02
N SER A 143 -8.99 3.60 16.53
CA SER A 143 -9.27 3.74 15.09
C SER A 143 -8.11 4.35 14.28
N THR A 144 -7.18 5.03 14.95
CA THR A 144 -5.99 5.65 14.34
C THR A 144 -4.76 5.41 15.19
N ASP A 145 -4.15 4.24 15.02
CA ASP A 145 -2.84 3.95 15.57
C ASP A 145 -1.74 4.59 14.70
N ARG A 146 -1.05 5.59 15.24
CA ARG A 146 0.11 6.24 14.61
C ARG A 146 1.43 5.82 15.25
N THR A 147 1.38 5.07 16.36
CA THR A 147 2.57 4.67 17.11
C THR A 147 3.09 3.33 16.61
N HIS A 148 2.23 2.46 16.08
CA HIS A 148 2.63 1.21 15.48
C HIS A 148 2.60 1.25 13.96
N TRP A 149 3.60 0.63 13.37
CA TRP A 149 3.67 0.42 11.93
C TRP A 149 4.21 -0.97 11.63
N ARG A 150 4.15 -1.34 10.35
CA ARG A 150 4.55 -2.67 9.89
C ARG A 150 5.54 -2.56 8.74
N LEU A 151 6.65 -3.29 8.84
CA LEU A 151 7.56 -3.57 7.73
C LEU A 151 7.35 -4.97 7.19
N ASP A 152 7.38 -5.05 5.88
CA ASP A 152 7.30 -6.27 5.12
C ASP A 152 8.70 -6.84 4.87
N GLY A 153 9.13 -7.82 5.68
CA GLY A 153 10.42 -8.51 5.55
C GLY A 153 11.42 -8.20 6.66
N ALA A 154 12.68 -8.60 6.47
CA ALA A 154 13.77 -8.31 7.41
C ALA A 154 14.10 -6.81 7.41
N LEU A 155 14.58 -6.29 8.54
CA LEU A 155 15.08 -4.93 8.61
C LEU A 155 16.24 -4.76 7.62
N PRO A 156 16.28 -3.64 6.87
CA PRO A 156 17.36 -3.40 5.90
C PRO A 156 18.74 -3.22 6.56
N TYR A 157 18.78 -3.07 7.90
CA TYR A 157 19.98 -3.05 8.72
C TYR A 157 19.77 -4.00 9.91
N ARG A 158 20.79 -4.82 10.23
CA ARG A 158 20.84 -5.47 11.54
C ARG A 158 21.03 -4.36 12.56
N ALA A 159 20.12 -4.24 13.53
CA ALA A 159 20.41 -3.46 14.72
C ALA A 159 21.70 -4.03 15.33
N ALA A 160 22.73 -3.21 15.49
CA ALA A 160 23.90 -3.59 16.26
C ALA A 160 23.44 -3.90 17.70
N PRO A 161 24.02 -4.93 18.34
CA PRO A 161 23.64 -5.35 19.69
C PRO A 161 23.81 -4.25 20.72
#